data_AF-A0A496AY26-F1
#
_entry.id   AF-A0A496AY26-F1
#
_cell.length_a   1.000
_cell.length_b   1.000
_cell.length_c   1.000
_cell.angle_alpha   90.00
_cell.angle_beta   90.00
_cell.angle_gamma   90.00
#
_symmetry.space_group_name_H-M   'P 1'
#
loop_
_entity.id
_entity.type
_entity.pdbx_description
1 polymer ?
#
loop_
_entity_poly.entity_id
_entity_poly.type
_entity_poly.pdbx_seq_one_letter_code
_entity_poly.pdbx_strand_id
1 'polypeptide(L)'
;MRGFHILNRKPSGNRKRKFSRPPARKRPNRKQQKKQLVEEPEVTENVEETPEPSQSKNDKIEVEGVVVEPLPNAMFKVELENKHQILAHISGRMRKHFIKIEPGDKVTVELSPYDLSRGRITYRKP
;
A
#
# COMPACT_ATOMS: atom_id res chain seq x y z
N MET A 1 57.18 50.78 -19.90
CA MET A 1 56.94 50.17 -21.23
C MET A 1 56.48 48.74 -20.97
N ARG A 2 55.20 48.44 -21.15
CA ARG A 2 54.57 47.95 -22.41
C ARG A 2 55.10 46.60 -22.88
N GLY A 3 54.25 45.60 -22.71
CA GLY A 3 53.92 44.60 -23.73
C GLY A 3 54.68 43.27 -23.68
N PHE A 4 54.15 42.18 -24.20
CA PHE A 4 52.82 41.81 -24.70
C PHE A 4 52.90 40.29 -24.93
N HIS A 5 51.85 39.56 -24.53
CA HIS A 5 51.33 38.30 -25.11
C HIS A 5 52.27 37.14 -25.49
N ILE A 6 51.93 35.92 -25.03
CA ILE A 6 51.43 34.85 -25.91
C ILE A 6 50.40 34.00 -25.14
N LEU A 7 49.26 33.86 -25.79
CA LEU A 7 48.11 33.02 -25.49
C LEU A 7 48.48 31.55 -25.79
N ASN A 8 48.10 30.59 -24.94
CA ASN A 8 47.91 29.22 -25.41
C ASN A 8 46.71 28.53 -24.75
N ARG A 9 45.84 28.05 -25.64
CA ARG A 9 44.48 27.56 -25.44
C ARG A 9 44.48 26.03 -25.24
N LYS A 10 43.46 25.58 -24.48
CA LYS A 10 42.76 24.27 -24.49
C LYS A 10 43.48 23.05 -23.87
N PRO A 11 42.76 21.95 -23.48
CA PRO A 11 41.34 21.66 -23.72
C PRO A 11 40.49 21.25 -22.51
N SER A 12 39.19 21.52 -22.68
CA SER A 12 38.06 20.82 -22.09
C SER A 12 38.14 19.30 -22.28
N GLY A 13 38.21 18.54 -21.18
CA GLY A 13 38.27 17.08 -21.19
C GLY A 13 37.19 16.48 -20.29
N ASN A 14 35.99 16.30 -20.85
CA ASN A 14 34.80 15.71 -20.26
C ASN A 14 35.06 14.25 -19.86
N ARG A 15 35.46 13.97 -18.61
CA ARG A 15 35.61 12.59 -18.09
C ARG A 15 34.24 12.03 -17.69
N LYS A 16 33.42 11.68 -18.69
CA LYS A 16 32.28 10.78 -18.50
C LYS A 16 32.81 9.41 -18.07
N ARG A 17 32.75 9.12 -16.78
CA ARG A 17 32.95 7.76 -16.24
C ARG A 17 31.86 6.87 -16.85
N LYS A 18 32.24 6.03 -17.82
CA LYS A 18 31.40 4.97 -18.35
C LYS A 18 31.15 3.98 -17.21
N PHE A 19 30.00 4.05 -16.56
CA PHE A 19 29.49 2.91 -15.81
C PHE A 19 29.18 1.81 -16.84
N SER A 20 30.08 0.85 -16.98
CA SER A 20 29.80 -0.39 -17.69
C SER A 20 28.61 -1.04 -17.02
N ARG A 21 27.53 -1.28 -17.78
CA ARG A 21 26.41 -2.09 -17.30
C ARG A 21 26.97 -3.43 -16.82
N PRO A 22 26.68 -3.89 -15.58
CA PRO A 22 27.12 -5.20 -15.14
C PRO A 22 26.51 -6.27 -16.07
N PRO A 23 27.25 -7.33 -16.41
CA PRO A 23 26.74 -8.38 -17.29
C PRO A 23 25.55 -9.10 -16.64
N ALA A 24 24.56 -9.45 -17.47
CA ALA A 24 23.38 -10.19 -17.04
C ALA A 24 23.78 -11.50 -16.34
N ARG A 25 23.46 -11.63 -15.04
CA ARG A 25 23.60 -12.90 -14.31
C ARG A 25 22.69 -13.93 -14.95
N LYS A 26 23.26 -14.95 -15.61
CA LYS A 26 22.52 -16.15 -16.03
C LYS A 26 21.84 -16.76 -14.80
N ARG A 27 20.52 -16.98 -14.88
CA ARG A 27 19.77 -17.75 -13.88
C ARG A 27 20.30 -19.19 -13.91
N PRO A 28 20.83 -19.74 -12.80
CA PRO A 28 21.21 -21.13 -12.76
C PRO A 28 19.97 -22.04 -12.85
N ASN A 29 20.14 -23.16 -13.55
CA ASN A 29 19.09 -24.09 -13.92
C ASN A 29 18.53 -24.83 -12.70
N ARG A 30 17.20 -24.78 -12.53
CA ARG A 30 16.43 -25.37 -11.42
C ARG A 30 16.31 -26.88 -11.57
N LYS A 31 17.41 -27.62 -11.46
CA LYS A 31 17.37 -29.07 -11.23
C LYS A 31 18.45 -29.43 -10.22
N GLN A 32 18.02 -30.17 -9.20
CA GLN A 32 18.80 -30.73 -8.08
C GLN A 32 18.92 -29.80 -6.87
N GLN A 33 17.93 -29.88 -5.98
CA GLN A 33 18.17 -30.18 -4.57
C GLN A 33 16.83 -30.57 -3.93
N LYS A 34 16.64 -31.89 -3.84
CA LYS A 34 15.60 -32.59 -3.06
C LYS A 34 16.38 -33.36 -1.99
N LYS A 35 15.80 -33.45 -0.77
CA LYS A 35 16.31 -34.04 0.49
C LYS A 35 16.91 -32.95 1.41
N GLN A 36 16.55 -32.80 2.67
CA GLN A 36 15.76 -33.56 3.66
C GLN A 36 15.16 -32.52 4.61
N LEU A 37 14.00 -32.77 5.21
CA LEU A 37 13.66 -32.17 6.50
C LEU A 37 13.06 -33.28 7.38
N VAL A 38 13.59 -33.35 8.59
CA VAL A 38 13.21 -34.25 9.69
C VAL A 38 12.01 -33.63 10.41
N GLU A 39 11.09 -34.48 10.87
CA GLU A 39 9.89 -34.14 11.65
C GLU A 39 10.25 -33.61 13.05
N GLU A 40 9.73 -32.43 13.42
CA GLU A 40 9.41 -31.97 14.79
C GLU A 40 8.33 -30.85 14.68
N PRO A 41 7.58 -30.48 15.74
CA PRO A 41 6.20 -30.87 16.00
C PRO A 41 5.17 -29.76 15.71
N GLU A 42 3.91 -30.15 15.53
CA GLU A 42 2.77 -29.26 15.32
C GLU A 42 2.56 -28.26 16.47
N VAL A 43 2.64 -26.97 16.16
CA VAL A 43 2.02 -25.90 16.93
C VAL A 43 1.10 -25.16 15.97
N THR A 44 -0.19 -25.15 16.27
CA THR A 44 -1.27 -24.65 15.42
C THR A 44 -1.14 -23.13 15.19
N GLU A 45 -0.43 -22.74 14.13
CA GLU A 45 -0.52 -21.42 13.53
C GLU A 45 -1.64 -21.44 12.48
N ASN A 46 -2.67 -20.65 12.74
CA ASN A 46 -3.85 -20.54 11.89
C ASN A 46 -3.48 -19.88 10.54
N VAL A 47 -3.33 -20.73 9.52
CA VAL A 47 -3.67 -20.52 8.10
C VAL A 47 -3.24 -19.18 7.49
N GLU A 48 -1.97 -19.09 7.10
CA GLU A 48 -1.56 -18.26 5.95
C GLU A 48 -1.84 -19.04 4.65
N GLU A 49 -3.09 -18.97 4.18
CA GLU A 49 -3.37 -19.14 2.75
C GLU A 49 -3.24 -17.77 2.10
N THR A 50 -2.26 -17.60 1.20
CA THR A 50 -2.23 -16.49 0.26
C THR A 50 -3.07 -16.86 -0.96
N PRO A 51 -4.31 -16.37 -1.14
CA PRO A 51 -4.99 -16.47 -2.41
C PRO A 51 -4.43 -15.40 -3.38
N GLU A 52 -3.77 -15.88 -4.43
CA GLU A 52 -3.46 -15.13 -5.65
C GLU A 52 -4.78 -14.59 -6.27
N PRO A 53 -4.93 -13.27 -6.55
CA PRO A 53 -6.21 -12.72 -6.94
C PRO A 53 -6.46 -12.79 -8.46
N SER A 54 -7.39 -13.63 -8.89
CA SER A 54 -8.10 -13.44 -10.18
C SER A 54 -9.41 -12.69 -9.92
N GLN A 55 -9.43 -11.42 -10.33
CA GLN A 55 -10.49 -10.44 -10.10
C GLN A 55 -11.90 -10.86 -10.54
N SER A 56 -12.85 -10.78 -9.61
CA SER A 56 -14.23 -10.33 -9.88
C SER A 56 -14.43 -9.04 -9.10
N LYS A 57 -14.65 -7.94 -9.81
CA LYS A 57 -14.48 -6.56 -9.29
C LYS A 57 -15.51 -6.08 -8.26
N ASN A 58 -16.50 -6.88 -7.85
CA ASN A 58 -17.70 -6.32 -7.24
C ASN A 58 -18.24 -7.05 -6.00
N ASP A 59 -17.41 -7.80 -5.28
CA ASP A 59 -17.85 -8.31 -3.97
C ASP A 59 -17.48 -7.28 -2.92
N LYS A 60 -18.28 -6.21 -2.82
CA LYS A 60 -18.20 -5.24 -1.71
C LYS A 60 -19.53 -5.21 -1.02
N ILE A 61 -19.50 -5.28 0.30
CA ILE A 61 -20.69 -5.26 1.12
C ILE A 61 -20.85 -3.84 1.63
N GLU A 62 -21.95 -3.18 1.27
CA GLU A 62 -22.30 -1.86 1.79
C GLU A 62 -23.10 -2.03 3.08
N VAL A 63 -22.66 -1.39 4.15
CA VAL A 63 -23.32 -1.43 5.46
C VAL A 63 -23.40 -0.02 6.02
N GLU A 64 -24.48 0.26 6.75
CA GLU A 64 -24.65 1.51 7.46
C GLU A 64 -24.09 1.43 8.88
N GLY A 65 -23.56 2.54 9.36
CA GLY A 65 -23.04 2.65 10.72
C GLY A 65 -22.95 4.08 11.21
N VAL A 66 -22.70 4.23 12.51
CA VAL A 66 -22.53 5.51 13.19
C VAL A 66 -21.07 5.68 13.58
N VAL A 67 -20.52 6.86 13.34
CA VAL A 67 -19.15 7.19 13.75
C VAL A 67 -19.13 7.39 15.27
N VAL A 68 -18.30 6.64 15.99
CA VAL A 68 -18.17 6.78 17.45
C VAL A 68 -17.05 7.75 17.80
N GLU A 69 -15.85 7.48 17.25
CA GLU A 69 -14.65 8.26 17.57
C GLU A 69 -13.77 8.47 16.34
N PRO A 70 -13.23 9.68 16.13
CA PRO A 70 -12.16 9.92 15.17
C PRO A 70 -10.80 9.51 15.76
N LEU A 71 -9.98 8.82 14.96
CA LEU A 71 -8.62 8.42 15.30
C LEU A 71 -7.59 9.25 14.52
N PRO A 72 -6.35 9.39 15.02
CA PRO A 72 -5.26 9.97 14.24
C PRO A 72 -5.05 9.16 12.94
N ASN A 73 -4.63 9.84 11.87
CA ASN A 73 -4.47 9.29 10.50
C ASN A 73 -5.75 9.18 9.64
N ALA A 74 -6.79 9.96 9.94
CA ALA A 74 -8.06 9.92 9.20
C ALA A 74 -8.70 8.52 9.18
N MET A 75 -8.49 7.79 10.28
CA MET A 75 -9.24 6.58 10.61
C MET A 75 -10.39 6.96 11.53
N PHE A 76 -11.47 6.21 11.46
CA PHE A 76 -12.66 6.42 12.27
C PHE A 76 -13.08 5.07 12.84
N LYS A 77 -13.44 5.06 14.12
CA LYS A 77 -14.19 3.95 14.70
C LYS A 77 -15.64 4.13 14.29
N VAL A 78 -16.16 3.16 13.56
CA VAL A 78 -17.56 3.12 13.15
C VAL A 78 -18.22 1.93 13.84
N GLU A 79 -19.36 2.17 14.46
CA GLU A 79 -20.22 1.13 14.98
C GLU A 79 -21.29 0.82 13.93
N LEU A 80 -21.27 -0.42 13.44
CA LEU A 80 -22.27 -0.92 12.51
C LEU A 80 -23.58 -1.18 13.26
N GLU A 81 -24.70 -1.25 12.53
CA GLU A 81 -26.00 -1.64 13.12
C GLU A 81 -25.97 -3.02 13.80
N ASN A 82 -25.01 -3.86 13.40
CA ASN A 82 -24.74 -5.18 13.97
C ASN A 82 -23.98 -5.13 15.32
N LYS A 83 -23.79 -3.95 15.93
CA LYS A 83 -22.98 -3.72 17.15
C LYS A 83 -21.50 -4.10 17.03
N HIS A 84 -21.00 -4.25 15.81
CA HIS A 84 -19.58 -4.45 15.55
C HIS A 84 -18.89 -3.11 15.35
N GLN A 85 -17.76 -2.95 16.03
CA GLN A 85 -16.88 -1.80 15.85
C GLN A 85 -15.82 -2.12 14.81
N ILE A 86 -15.71 -1.27 13.80
CA ILE A 86 -14.76 -1.42 12.70
C ILE A 86 -13.87 -0.19 12.60
N LEU A 87 -12.68 -0.40 12.03
CA LEU A 87 -11.78 0.69 11.68
C LEU A 87 -11.98 1.03 10.21
N ALA A 88 -12.50 2.22 9.95
CA ALA A 88 -12.77 2.68 8.60
C ALA A 88 -11.89 3.87 8.23
N HIS A 89 -11.41 3.89 6.99
CA HIS A 89 -10.71 5.04 6.44
C HIS A 89 -11.58 5.78 5.42
N ILE A 90 -11.32 7.07 5.27
CA ILE A 90 -12.05 7.93 4.32
C ILE A 90 -11.68 7.55 2.88
N SER A 91 -12.68 7.40 2.00
CA SER A 91 -12.43 7.27 0.56
C SER A 91 -11.77 8.53 -0.03
N GLY A 92 -10.94 8.34 -1.07
CA GLY A 92 -10.29 9.47 -1.75
C GLY A 92 -11.29 10.48 -2.33
N ARG A 93 -12.52 10.05 -2.67
CA ARG A 93 -13.58 10.95 -3.16
C ARG A 93 -13.97 11.97 -2.10
N MET A 94 -14.16 11.55 -0.85
CA MET A 94 -14.52 12.47 0.23
C MET A 94 -13.39 13.46 0.55
N ARG A 95 -12.12 13.03 0.48
CA ARG A 95 -10.96 13.92 0.64
C ARG A 95 -10.96 15.06 -0.38
N LYS A 96 -11.35 14.79 -1.63
CA LYS A 96 -11.44 15.82 -2.69
C LYS A 96 -12.57 16.83 -2.47
N HIS A 97 -13.67 16.41 -1.84
CA HIS A 97 -14.84 17.26 -1.57
C HIS A 97 -14.76 17.94 -0.20
N PHE A 98 -13.62 17.83 0.50
CA PHE A 98 -13.41 18.41 1.84
C PHE A 98 -14.52 18.06 2.84
N ILE A 99 -15.07 16.84 2.74
CA ILE A 99 -16.13 16.40 3.64
C ILE A 99 -15.51 16.11 5.02
N LYS A 100 -15.92 16.90 6.02
CA LYS A 100 -15.59 16.66 7.43
C LYS A 100 -16.59 15.65 8.00
N ILE A 101 -16.07 14.68 8.73
CA ILE A 101 -16.87 13.69 9.48
C ILE A 101 -16.71 14.02 10.96
N GLU A 102 -17.83 14.10 11.67
CA GLU A 102 -17.87 14.30 13.12
C GLU A 102 -18.42 13.04 13.80
N PRO A 103 -18.07 12.79 15.08
CA PRO A 103 -18.67 11.69 15.83
C PRO A 103 -20.19 11.89 15.94
N GLY A 104 -20.95 10.81 15.78
CA GLY A 104 -22.42 10.81 15.70
C GLY A 104 -22.97 10.85 14.27
N ASP A 105 -22.13 11.08 13.27
CA ASP A 105 -22.57 11.04 11.87
C ASP A 105 -22.92 9.62 11.41
N LYS A 106 -24.00 9.51 10.64
CA LYS A 106 -24.36 8.28 9.92
C LYS A 106 -23.59 8.19 8.62
N VAL A 107 -22.86 7.09 8.45
CA VAL A 107 -22.00 6.85 7.30
C VAL A 107 -22.29 5.50 6.66
N THR A 108 -22.10 5.43 5.34
CA THR A 108 -22.10 4.19 4.59
C THR A 108 -20.67 3.70 4.46
N VAL A 109 -20.44 2.47 4.89
CA VAL A 109 -19.14 1.82 4.87
C VAL A 109 -19.19 0.64 3.91
N GLU A 110 -18.23 0.60 2.99
CA GLU A 110 -17.96 -0.58 2.18
C GLU A 110 -16.97 -1.47 2.92
N LEU A 111 -17.36 -2.72 3.17
CA LEU A 111 -16.54 -3.78 3.71
C LEU A 111 -16.07 -4.70 2.58
N SER A 112 -14.84 -5.18 2.70
CA SER A 112 -14.38 -6.29 1.88
C SER A 112 -14.87 -7.61 2.50
N PRO A 113 -15.34 -8.57 1.68
CA PRO A 113 -15.85 -9.86 2.17
C PRO A 113 -14.76 -10.70 2.84
N TYR A 114 -13.49 -10.37 2.59
CA TYR A 114 -12.33 -11.00 3.21
C TYR A 114 -12.06 -10.47 4.63
N ASP A 115 -12.34 -9.17 4.86
CA ASP A 115 -12.00 -8.48 6.11
C ASP A 115 -13.17 -7.60 6.58
N LEU A 116 -13.98 -8.12 7.51
CA LEU A 116 -15.12 -7.41 8.10
C LEU A 116 -14.71 -6.34 9.14
N SER A 117 -13.46 -6.37 9.61
CA SER A 117 -12.93 -5.46 10.65
C SER A 117 -12.45 -4.11 10.09
N ARG A 118 -12.20 -4.05 8.78
CA ARG A 118 -11.70 -2.86 8.09
C ARG A 118 -12.70 -2.42 7.02
N GLY A 119 -12.98 -1.12 7.01
CA GLY A 119 -13.96 -0.55 6.10
C GLY A 119 -13.45 0.66 5.33
N ARG A 120 -14.20 1.01 4.29
CA ARG A 120 -14.01 2.23 3.50
C ARG A 120 -15.27 3.08 3.56
N ILE A 121 -15.14 4.30 4.07
CA ILE A 121 -16.26 5.25 4.12
C ILE A 121 -16.44 5.88 2.74
N THR A 122 -17.58 5.64 2.11
CA THR A 122 -17.90 6.16 0.78
C THR A 122 -18.88 7.31 0.81
N TYR A 123 -19.85 7.27 1.72
CA TYR A 123 -20.91 8.27 1.81
C TYR A 123 -21.21 8.66 3.26
N ARG A 124 -21.63 9.91 3.45
CA ARG A 124 -22.17 10.44 4.70
C ARG A 124 -23.60 10.91 4.41
N LYS A 125 -24.58 10.46 5.20
CA LYS A 125 -25.95 10.99 5.12
C LYS A 125 -26.00 12.39 5.78
N PRO A 126 -26.69 13.37 5.17
CA PRO A 126 -26.88 14.70 5.75
C PRO A 126 -27.79 14.68 6.98
#